data_AF-A0A9Q0EAV3-F1
#
_entry.id   AF-A0A9Q0EAV3-F1
#
_cell.length_a   1.000
_cell.length_b   1.000
_cell.length_c   1.000
_cell.angle_alpha   90.00
_cell.angle_beta   90.00
_cell.angle_gamma   90.00
#
_symmetry.space_group_name_H-M   'P 1'
#
loop_
_entity.id
_entity.type
_entity.pdbx_description
1 polymer ?
#
loop_
_entity_poly.entity_id
_entity_poly.type
_entity_poly.pdbx_seq_one_letter_code
_entity_poly.pdbx_strand_id
1 'polypeptide(L)'
;MDSSYKDLPLHSAVRWLSCGKALERFAGCFDAIKAFLAEKGQDYPELEDEKWVVKLMFLTDITGHLNKLNLKLQGAGQTVLDMFDTWKAFVGKLAIFSDDVATSTFRYFSHLRELSPQHSISTAEICKYISELESEFTTRFGEFQKIALALLTVFGSTYLCEQIFSHRKSVLSPSPAVV
;
A
#
# COMPACT_ATOMS: atom_id res chain seq x y z
N MET A 1 -4.57 -25.47 -21.83
CA MET A 1 -4.18 -24.54 -20.76
C MET A 1 -4.06 -23.16 -21.39
N ASP A 2 -5.09 -22.33 -21.26
CA ASP A 2 -5.00 -20.91 -21.62
C ASP A 2 -4.87 -20.14 -20.31
N SER A 3 -3.68 -19.59 -20.04
CA SER A 3 -3.52 -18.60 -18.98
C SER A 3 -3.78 -17.22 -19.57
N SER A 4 -4.44 -16.33 -18.81
CA SER A 4 -4.67 -14.93 -19.24
C SER A 4 -3.39 -14.09 -19.36
N TYR A 5 -2.22 -14.67 -19.03
CA TYR A 5 -0.94 -13.98 -18.97
C TYR A 5 0.03 -14.54 -20.02
N LYS A 6 0.34 -13.73 -21.04
CA LYS A 6 1.20 -14.13 -22.17
C LYS A 6 2.71 -14.00 -21.91
N ASP A 7 3.12 -13.16 -20.96
CA ASP A 7 4.53 -12.88 -20.64
C ASP A 7 4.76 -12.76 -19.12
N LEU A 8 6.01 -12.67 -18.67
CA LEU A 8 6.38 -12.29 -17.29
C LEU A 8 7.02 -10.89 -17.31
N PRO A 9 6.56 -9.92 -16.51
CA PRO A 9 7.05 -8.54 -16.60
C PRO A 9 8.34 -8.44 -15.77
N LEU A 10 9.45 -8.96 -16.29
CA LEU A 10 10.75 -9.00 -15.63
C LEU A 10 11.51 -7.66 -15.63
N HIS A 11 11.07 -6.71 -16.47
CA HIS A 11 11.72 -5.41 -16.60
C HIS A 11 10.75 -4.26 -16.35
N SER A 12 10.98 -3.54 -15.25
CA SER A 12 10.50 -2.18 -15.06
C SER A 12 11.62 -1.35 -14.43
N ALA A 13 11.64 -0.04 -14.67
CA ALA A 13 12.62 0.88 -14.07
C ALA A 13 12.61 0.83 -12.53
N VAL A 14 11.51 0.35 -11.95
CA VAL A 14 11.31 0.19 -10.52
C VAL A 14 11.22 -1.31 -10.22
N ARG A 15 12.36 -1.92 -9.86
CA ARG A 15 12.51 -3.39 -9.72
C ARG A 15 11.40 -4.05 -8.89
N TRP A 16 10.96 -3.41 -7.82
CA TRP A 16 9.97 -3.98 -6.90
C TRP A 16 8.53 -4.01 -7.47
N LEU A 17 8.16 -3.08 -8.36
CA LEU A 17 6.88 -3.15 -9.09
C LEU A 17 6.85 -4.37 -10.01
N SER A 18 7.98 -4.68 -10.65
CA SER A 18 8.14 -5.88 -11.47
C SER A 18 8.05 -7.14 -10.62
N CYS A 19 8.72 -7.18 -9.45
CA CYS A 19 8.62 -8.30 -8.52
C CYS A 19 7.17 -8.56 -8.08
N GLY A 20 6.43 -7.51 -7.67
CA GLY A 20 5.05 -7.70 -7.24
C GLY A 20 4.10 -8.14 -8.36
N LYS A 21 4.29 -7.65 -9.59
CA LYS A 21 3.53 -8.13 -10.76
C LYS A 21 3.87 -9.57 -11.14
N ALA A 22 5.14 -9.96 -11.00
CA ALA A 22 5.55 -11.35 -11.21
C ALA A 22 4.92 -12.27 -10.16
N LEU A 23 4.88 -11.83 -8.90
CA LEU A 23 4.24 -12.56 -7.81
C LEU A 23 2.72 -12.71 -8.02
N GLU A 24 2.03 -11.65 -8.44
CA GLU A 24 0.59 -11.69 -8.78
C GLU A 24 0.30 -12.68 -9.91
N ARG A 25 1.14 -12.75 -10.94
CA ARG A 25 1.01 -13.75 -12.02
C ARG A 25 1.29 -15.16 -11.54
N PHE A 26 2.29 -15.33 -10.67
CA PHE A 26 2.63 -16.62 -10.09
C PHE A 26 1.47 -17.17 -9.26
N ALA A 27 0.88 -16.35 -8.38
CA ALA A 27 -0.29 -16.72 -7.59
C ALA A 27 -1.51 -17.04 -8.49
N GLY A 28 -1.78 -16.23 -9.51
CA GLY A 28 -2.88 -16.48 -10.45
C GLY A 28 -2.71 -17.74 -11.32
N CYS A 29 -1.48 -18.25 -11.45
CA CYS A 29 -1.19 -19.50 -12.18
C CYS A 29 -0.79 -20.64 -11.24
N PHE A 30 -0.99 -20.50 -9.92
CA PHE A 30 -0.41 -21.41 -8.93
C PHE A 30 -0.79 -22.87 -9.15
N ASP A 31 -2.08 -23.16 -9.38
CA ASP A 31 -2.55 -24.53 -9.65
C ASP A 31 -2.04 -25.08 -11.00
N ALA A 32 -1.94 -24.23 -12.03
CA ALA A 32 -1.38 -24.63 -13.32
C ALA A 32 0.11 -24.96 -13.20
N ILE A 33 0.86 -24.21 -12.37
CA ILE A 33 2.27 -24.45 -12.10
C ILE A 33 2.45 -25.77 -11.33
N LYS A 34 1.65 -26.03 -10.29
CA LYS A 34 1.66 -27.32 -9.59
C LYS A 34 1.40 -28.49 -10.55
N ALA A 35 0.36 -28.39 -11.38
CA ALA A 35 0.03 -29.43 -12.35
C ALA A 35 1.15 -29.66 -13.38
N PHE A 36 1.79 -28.58 -13.87
CA PHE A 36 2.91 -28.66 -14.80
C PHE A 36 4.15 -29.32 -14.16
N LEU A 37 4.47 -28.98 -12.92
CA LEU A 37 5.62 -29.56 -12.21
C LEU A 37 5.42 -31.06 -11.95
N ALA A 38 4.20 -31.46 -11.57
CA ALA A 38 3.84 -32.86 -11.44
C ALA A 38 3.99 -33.63 -12.76
N GLU A 39 3.60 -33.05 -13.89
CA GLU A 39 3.79 -33.65 -15.22
C GLU A 39 5.29 -33.82 -15.58
N LYS A 40 6.14 -32.89 -15.13
CA LYS A 40 7.60 -32.97 -15.32
C LYS A 40 8.29 -33.88 -14.32
N GLY A 41 7.57 -34.47 -13.36
CA GLY A 41 8.15 -35.26 -12.29
C GLY A 41 9.07 -34.45 -11.39
N GLN A 42 8.89 -33.13 -11.32
CA GLN A 42 9.63 -32.26 -10.42
C GLN A 42 8.81 -32.05 -9.16
N ASP A 43 9.42 -32.40 -8.02
CA ASP A 43 8.81 -32.24 -6.71
C ASP A 43 9.37 -31.00 -6.01
N TYR A 44 8.46 -30.19 -5.47
CA TYR A 44 8.76 -28.99 -4.70
C TYR A 44 7.90 -29.03 -3.43
N PRO A 45 8.46 -29.49 -2.30
CA PRO A 45 7.68 -29.76 -1.09
C PRO A 45 7.01 -28.49 -0.53
N GLU A 46 7.53 -27.30 -0.82
CA GLU A 46 6.94 -26.03 -0.42
C GLU A 46 5.58 -25.76 -1.07
N LEU A 47 5.33 -26.29 -2.27
CA LEU A 47 4.04 -26.09 -2.97
C LEU A 47 2.90 -26.91 -2.35
N GLU A 48 3.25 -27.95 -1.59
CA GLU A 48 2.32 -28.80 -0.85
C GLU A 48 2.19 -28.37 0.63
N ASP A 49 3.12 -27.54 1.14
CA ASP A 49 3.03 -26.99 2.49
C ASP A 49 1.97 -25.88 2.57
N GLU A 50 0.85 -26.21 3.18
CA GLU A 50 -0.27 -25.31 3.48
C GLU A 50 0.17 -23.98 4.12
N LYS A 51 1.11 -24.01 5.07
CA LYS A 51 1.57 -22.77 5.74
C LYS A 51 2.35 -21.89 4.78
N TRP A 52 3.15 -22.51 3.91
CA TRP A 52 3.90 -21.79 2.89
C TRP A 52 2.97 -21.15 1.86
N VAL A 53 1.96 -21.90 1.39
CA VAL A 53 0.95 -21.41 0.43
C VAL A 53 0.17 -20.23 1.00
N VAL A 54 -0.27 -20.30 2.26
CA VAL A 54 -0.95 -19.17 2.94
C VAL A 54 -0.04 -17.94 3.00
N LYS A 55 1.24 -18.12 3.34
CA LYS A 55 2.22 -17.01 3.38
C LYS A 55 2.46 -16.41 2.01
N LEU A 56 2.54 -17.22 0.96
CA LEU A 56 2.68 -16.78 -0.42
C LEU A 56 1.48 -15.93 -0.85
N MET A 57 0.25 -16.38 -0.58
CA MET A 57 -0.95 -15.64 -0.95
C MET A 57 -1.09 -14.33 -0.18
N PHE A 58 -0.79 -14.35 1.13
CA PHE A 58 -0.70 -13.12 1.91
C PHE A 58 0.33 -12.13 1.32
N LEU A 59 1.53 -12.63 1.02
CA LEU A 59 2.60 -11.82 0.44
C LEU A 59 2.18 -11.22 -0.90
N THR A 60 1.45 -11.98 -1.71
CA THR A 60 0.92 -11.52 -3.00
C THR A 60 -0.05 -10.36 -2.81
N ASP A 61 -1.03 -10.53 -1.92
CA ASP A 61 -2.04 -9.50 -1.64
C ASP A 61 -1.41 -8.22 -1.06
N ILE A 62 -0.54 -8.32 -0.05
CA ILE A 62 0.09 -7.15 0.57
C ILE A 62 1.03 -6.43 -0.40
N THR A 63 1.76 -7.17 -1.24
CA THR A 63 2.61 -6.58 -2.29
C THR A 63 1.77 -5.86 -3.33
N GLY A 64 0.58 -6.37 -3.66
CA GLY A 64 -0.39 -5.68 -4.51
C GLY A 64 -0.80 -4.31 -3.93
N HIS A 65 -1.05 -4.23 -2.62
CA HIS A 65 -1.35 -2.96 -1.94
C HIS A 65 -0.16 -2.00 -1.93
N LEU A 66 1.06 -2.51 -1.67
CA LEU A 66 2.30 -1.72 -1.71
C LEU A 66 2.60 -1.17 -3.11
N ASN A 67 2.35 -1.97 -4.16
CA ASN A 67 2.50 -1.53 -5.54
C ASN A 67 1.54 -0.38 -5.86
N LYS A 68 0.28 -0.47 -5.42
CA LYS A 68 -0.71 0.61 -5.59
C LYS A 68 -0.28 1.89 -4.88
N LEU A 69 0.22 1.76 -3.64
CA LEU A 69 0.79 2.89 -2.89
C LEU A 69 1.92 3.54 -3.68
N ASN A 70 2.86 2.74 -4.17
CA ASN A 70 4.02 3.25 -4.89
C ASN A 70 3.68 4.00 -6.16
N LEU A 71 2.78 3.43 -6.97
CA LEU A 71 2.34 4.07 -8.20
C LEU A 71 1.69 5.43 -7.90
N LYS A 72 0.97 5.54 -6.78
CA LYS A 72 0.41 6.81 -6.34
C LYS A 72 1.50 7.79 -5.93
N LEU A 73 2.47 7.36 -5.11
CA LEU A 73 3.61 8.19 -4.67
C LEU A 73 4.52 8.64 -5.82
N GLN A 74 4.65 7.83 -6.87
CA GLN A 74 5.45 8.12 -8.07
C GLN A 74 4.66 8.86 -9.16
N GLY A 75 3.39 9.20 -8.90
CA GLY A 75 2.55 9.92 -9.86
C GLY A 75 3.12 11.29 -10.22
N ALA A 76 3.00 11.69 -11.48
CA ALA A 76 3.40 13.03 -11.89
C ALA A 76 2.59 14.10 -11.14
N GLY A 77 3.25 15.17 -10.70
CA GLY A 77 2.61 16.30 -10.01
C GLY A 77 2.30 16.08 -8.52
N GLN A 78 2.81 15.02 -7.89
CA GLN A 78 2.72 14.83 -6.44
C GLN A 78 3.51 15.92 -5.68
N THR A 79 2.85 16.65 -4.79
CA THR A 79 3.54 17.50 -3.80
C THR A 79 3.98 16.68 -2.59
N VAL A 80 4.90 17.21 -1.78
CA VAL A 80 5.32 16.59 -0.51
C VAL A 80 4.13 16.35 0.42
N LEU A 81 3.14 17.25 0.41
CA LEU A 81 1.92 17.11 1.22
C LEU A 81 1.01 16.00 0.68
N ASP A 82 0.85 15.89 -0.64
CA ASP A 82 0.07 14.80 -1.26
C ASP A 82 0.68 13.42 -0.97
N MET A 83 2.02 13.34 -1.01
CA MET A 83 2.76 12.13 -0.66
C MET A 83 2.58 11.80 0.82
N PHE A 84 2.62 12.81 1.69
CA PHE A 84 2.37 12.66 3.12
C PHE A 84 0.96 12.15 3.42
N ASP A 85 -0.07 12.74 2.83
CA ASP A 85 -1.46 12.30 3.02
C ASP A 85 -1.67 10.89 2.47
N THR A 86 -1.04 10.58 1.33
CA THR A 86 -1.09 9.24 0.73
C THR A 86 -0.43 8.19 1.62
N TRP A 87 0.74 8.49 2.17
CA TRP A 87 1.43 7.62 3.12
C TRP A 87 0.62 7.44 4.40
N LYS A 88 0.15 8.53 5.01
CA LYS A 88 -0.64 8.51 6.26
C LYS A 88 -1.93 7.71 6.09
N ALA A 89 -2.62 7.89 4.96
CA ALA A 89 -3.81 7.11 4.63
C ALA A 89 -3.49 5.62 4.47
N PHE A 90 -2.32 5.27 3.94
CA PHE A 90 -1.90 3.88 3.82
C PHE A 90 -1.58 3.24 5.17
N VAL A 91 -0.88 3.95 6.07
CA VAL A 91 -0.66 3.49 7.45
C VAL A 91 -2.01 3.21 8.13
N GLY A 92 -3.00 4.11 7.99
CA GLY A 92 -4.35 3.86 8.51
C GLY A 92 -5.05 2.65 7.87
N LYS A 93 -4.78 2.34 6.60
CA LYS A 93 -5.29 1.12 5.96
C LYS A 93 -4.67 -0.16 6.52
N LEU A 94 -3.41 -0.14 6.95
CA LEU A 94 -2.78 -1.32 7.58
C LEU A 94 -3.51 -1.74 8.85
N ALA A 95 -3.94 -0.77 9.67
CA ALA A 95 -4.79 -1.06 10.84
C ALA A 95 -6.12 -1.73 10.42
N ILE A 96 -6.80 -1.19 9.40
CA ILE A 96 -8.04 -1.77 8.86
C ILE A 96 -7.80 -3.18 8.31
N PHE A 97 -6.66 -3.43 7.66
CA PHE A 97 -6.28 -4.74 7.15
C PHE A 97 -6.06 -5.74 8.28
N SER A 98 -5.42 -5.31 9.37
CA SER A 98 -5.24 -6.14 10.56
C SER A 98 -6.59 -6.54 11.17
N ASP A 99 -7.55 -5.61 11.27
CA ASP A 99 -8.89 -5.89 11.80
C ASP A 99 -9.70 -6.83 10.88
N ASP A 100 -9.62 -6.63 9.56
CA ASP A 100 -10.26 -7.49 8.54
C ASP A 100 -9.71 -8.93 8.59
N VAL A 101 -8.41 -9.10 8.84
CA VAL A 101 -7.79 -10.42 9.03
C VAL A 101 -8.18 -11.03 10.38
N ALA A 102 -8.18 -10.24 11.46
CA ALA A 102 -8.54 -10.72 12.78
C ALA A 102 -10.00 -11.23 12.83
N THR A 103 -10.90 -10.59 12.07
CA THR A 103 -12.30 -11.00 11.91
C THR A 103 -12.51 -12.09 10.85
N SER A 104 -11.43 -12.55 10.19
CA SER A 104 -11.46 -13.57 9.14
C SER A 104 -12.37 -13.22 7.95
N THR A 105 -12.60 -11.93 7.68
CA THR A 105 -13.44 -11.48 6.56
C THR A 105 -12.68 -11.39 5.25
N PHE A 106 -11.36 -11.14 5.31
CA PHE A 106 -10.44 -11.10 4.17
C PHE A 106 -10.94 -10.25 2.98
N ARG A 107 -11.63 -9.14 3.25
CA ARG A 107 -12.19 -8.26 2.22
C ARG A 107 -11.10 -7.64 1.35
N TYR A 108 -9.93 -7.36 1.94
CA TYR A 108 -8.82 -6.72 1.25
C TYR A 108 -7.74 -7.70 0.76
N PHE A 109 -7.93 -9.00 1.03
CA PHE A 109 -6.99 -10.06 0.71
C PHE A 109 -7.69 -11.12 -0.14
N SER A 110 -7.75 -10.88 -1.46
CA SER A 110 -8.51 -11.74 -2.38
C SER A 110 -7.98 -13.17 -2.43
N HIS A 111 -6.66 -13.35 -2.46
CA HIS A 111 -6.07 -14.68 -2.53
C HIS A 111 -6.25 -15.43 -1.21
N LEU A 112 -6.12 -14.75 -0.06
CA LEU A 112 -6.43 -15.38 1.23
C LEU A 112 -7.90 -15.76 1.37
N ARG A 113 -8.82 -14.92 0.88
CA ARG A 113 -10.26 -15.22 0.89
C ARG A 113 -10.60 -16.45 0.04
N GLU A 114 -9.90 -16.65 -1.08
CA GLU A 114 -10.08 -17.83 -1.93
C GLU A 114 -9.52 -19.10 -1.28
N LEU A 115 -8.44 -18.99 -0.50
CA LEU A 115 -7.87 -20.12 0.24
C LEU A 115 -8.60 -20.45 1.55
N SER A 116 -9.31 -19.51 2.16
CA SER A 116 -9.93 -19.68 3.48
C SER A 116 -10.88 -20.89 3.61
N PRO A 117 -11.61 -21.35 2.58
CA PRO A 117 -12.45 -22.55 2.70
C PRO A 117 -11.67 -23.86 2.72
N GLN A 118 -10.43 -23.84 2.24
CA GLN A 118 -9.62 -25.03 1.99
C GLN A 118 -8.46 -25.18 2.99
N HIS A 119 -8.05 -24.08 3.62
CA HIS A 119 -6.86 -24.03 4.46
C HIS A 119 -7.10 -23.34 5.81
N SER A 120 -6.42 -23.82 6.85
CA SER A 120 -6.39 -23.21 8.18
C SER A 120 -5.46 -22.00 8.21
N ILE A 121 -6.03 -20.80 8.04
CA ILE A 121 -5.28 -19.55 8.07
C ILE A 121 -4.99 -19.12 9.51
N SER A 122 -3.70 -18.99 9.86
CA SER A 122 -3.25 -18.40 11.13
C SER A 122 -3.40 -16.88 11.10
N THR A 123 -4.58 -16.37 11.43
CA THR A 123 -4.88 -14.92 11.44
C THR A 123 -3.95 -14.15 12.38
N ALA A 124 -3.60 -14.72 13.53
CA ALA A 124 -2.68 -14.11 14.49
C ALA A 124 -1.28 -13.86 13.90
N GLU A 125 -0.75 -14.80 13.11
CA GLU A 125 0.56 -14.65 12.46
C GLU A 125 0.51 -13.57 11.37
N ILE A 126 -0.58 -13.52 10.60
CA ILE A 126 -0.77 -12.49 9.57
C ILE A 126 -0.93 -11.10 10.19
N CYS A 127 -1.74 -10.95 11.24
CA CYS A 127 -1.87 -9.70 11.98
C CYS A 127 -0.50 -9.23 12.50
N LYS A 128 0.32 -10.14 13.02
CA LYS A 128 1.68 -9.82 13.45
C LYS A 128 2.53 -9.24 12.32
N TYR A 129 2.50 -9.84 11.13
CA TYR A 129 3.23 -9.30 9.97
C TYR A 129 2.73 -7.92 9.54
N ILE A 130 1.42 -7.69 9.60
CA ILE A 130 0.84 -6.37 9.29
C ILE A 130 1.30 -5.32 10.31
N SER A 131 1.31 -5.65 11.61
CA SER A 131 1.81 -4.74 12.66
C SER A 131 3.31 -4.46 12.52
N GLU A 132 4.12 -5.46 12.17
CA GLU A 132 5.55 -5.26 11.87
C GLU A 132 5.74 -4.33 10.67
N LEU A 133 4.94 -4.49 9.61
CA LEU A 133 4.96 -3.61 8.45
C LEU A 133 4.57 -2.17 8.81
N GLU A 134 3.53 -1.98 9.62
CA GLU A 134 3.11 -0.67 10.11
C GLU A 134 4.22 0.03 10.93
N SER A 135 4.89 -0.72 11.80
CA SER A 135 6.04 -0.24 12.57
C SER A 135 7.21 0.20 11.67
N GLU A 136 7.52 -0.59 10.65
CA GLU A 136 8.55 -0.24 9.66
C GLU A 136 8.19 1.03 8.88
N PHE A 137 6.92 1.20 8.48
CA PHE A 137 6.47 2.45 7.85
C PHE A 137 6.62 3.65 8.79
N THR A 138 6.24 3.49 10.05
CA THR A 138 6.34 4.58 11.04
C THR A 138 7.80 4.97 11.29
N THR A 139 8.68 3.97 11.40
CA THR A 139 10.10 4.19 11.66
C THR A 139 10.81 4.82 10.46
N ARG A 140 10.63 4.27 9.26
CA ARG A 140 11.35 4.74 8.06
C ARG A 140 10.87 6.09 7.55
N PHE A 141 9.60 6.42 7.75
CA PHE A 141 9.02 7.69 7.30
C PHE A 141 8.91 8.73 8.43
N GLY A 142 9.48 8.48 9.61
CA GLY A 142 9.44 9.41 10.74
C GLY A 142 10.07 10.78 10.44
N GLU A 143 11.20 10.82 9.74
CA GLU A 143 11.81 12.10 9.31
C GLU A 143 10.96 12.80 8.25
N PHE A 144 10.40 12.05 7.32
CA PHE A 144 9.48 12.59 6.31
C PHE A 144 8.24 13.22 6.96
N GLN A 145 7.69 12.58 7.99
CA GLN A 145 6.60 13.12 8.79
C GLN A 145 6.98 14.44 9.47
N LYS A 146 8.18 14.55 10.04
CA LYS A 146 8.67 15.81 10.65
C LYS A 146 8.74 16.94 9.61
N ILE A 147 9.28 16.65 8.43
CA ILE A 147 9.39 17.62 7.32
C ILE A 147 8.00 18.07 6.85
N ALA A 148 7.08 17.13 6.63
CA ALA A 148 5.73 17.45 6.20
C ALA A 148 4.99 18.31 7.23
N LEU A 149 5.12 17.99 8.53
CA LEU A 149 4.56 18.78 9.61
C LEU A 149 5.16 20.20 9.66
N ALA A 150 6.47 20.34 9.48
CA ALA A 150 7.13 21.65 9.44
C ALA A 150 6.66 22.48 8.24
N LEU A 151 6.46 21.88 7.06
CA LEU A 151 5.89 22.58 5.91
C LEU A 151 4.48 23.08 6.21
N LEU A 152 3.62 22.23 6.80
CA LEU A 152 2.26 22.60 7.18
C LEU A 152 2.21 23.78 8.16
N THR A 153 3.14 23.86 9.12
CA THR A 153 3.17 24.99 10.07
C THR A 153 3.64 26.28 9.41
N VAL A 154 4.60 26.22 8.49
CA VAL A 154 5.05 27.40 7.71
C VAL A 154 3.92 27.94 6.83
N PHE A 155 3.18 27.08 6.13
CA PHE A 155 2.03 27.52 5.33
C PHE A 155 0.89 28.07 6.19
N GLY A 156 0.57 27.41 7.30
CA GLY A 156 -0.47 27.89 8.22
C GLY A 156 -0.15 29.28 8.78
N SER A 157 1.09 29.50 9.22
CA SER A 157 1.52 30.79 9.77
C SER A 157 1.61 31.88 8.70
N THR A 158 2.08 31.55 7.48
CA THR A 158 2.15 32.52 6.36
C THR A 158 0.74 32.95 5.94
N TYR A 159 -0.18 32.00 5.79
CA TYR A 159 -1.58 32.29 5.46
C TYR A 159 -2.26 33.15 6.54
N LEU A 160 -2.05 32.84 7.82
CA LEU A 160 -2.54 33.67 8.93
C LEU A 160 -1.96 35.08 8.89
N CYS A 161 -0.65 35.21 8.63
CA CYS A 161 -0.01 36.50 8.47
C CYS A 161 -0.62 37.29 7.30
N GLU A 162 -0.80 36.68 6.13
CA GLU A 162 -1.42 37.31 4.96
C GLU A 162 -2.86 37.74 5.22
N GLN A 163 -3.67 36.91 5.88
CA GLN A 163 -5.03 37.24 6.30
C GLN A 163 -5.04 38.47 7.23
N ILE A 164 -4.17 38.50 8.24
CA ILE A 164 -4.07 39.63 9.18
C ILE A 164 -3.61 40.90 8.46
N PHE A 165 -2.62 40.83 7.57
CA PHE A 165 -2.15 41.98 6.79
C PHE A 165 -3.22 42.48 5.81
N SER A 166 -3.94 41.58 5.16
CA SER A 166 -5.04 41.92 4.25
C SER A 166 -6.19 42.60 4.99
N HIS A 167 -6.58 42.07 6.14
CA HIS A 167 -7.58 42.68 7.03
C HIS A 167 -7.11 44.05 7.53
N ARG A 168 -5.84 44.19 7.91
CA ARG A 168 -5.30 45.48 8.33
C ARG A 168 -5.34 46.50 7.19
N LYS A 169 -5.02 46.10 5.95
CA LYS A 169 -5.11 46.96 4.77
C LYS A 169 -6.54 47.40 4.46
N SER A 170 -7.55 46.53 4.61
CA SER A 170 -8.95 46.91 4.38
C SER A 170 -9.50 47.87 5.44
N VAL A 171 -9.02 47.76 6.68
CA VAL A 171 -9.37 48.71 7.76
C VAL A 171 -8.69 50.07 7.58
N LEU A 172 -7.48 50.10 7.03
CA LEU A 172 -6.73 51.35 6.77
C LEU A 172 -7.03 52.01 5.42
N SER A 173 -7.72 51.34 4.48
CA SER A 173 -8.19 51.98 3.25
C SER A 173 -9.36 52.92 3.56
N PRO A 174 -9.26 54.24 3.27
CA PRO A 174 -10.31 55.19 3.58
C PRO A 174 -11.59 54.84 2.80
N SER A 175 -12.73 54.89 3.47
CA SER A 175 -14.04 54.76 2.82
C SER A 175 -14.12 55.81 1.71
N PRO A 176 -14.56 55.46 0.48
CA PRO A 176 -14.79 56.47 -0.55
C PRO A 176 -15.80 57.47 0.02
N ALA A 177 -15.37 58.72 0.15
CA ALA A 177 -16.25 59.80 0.58
C ALA A 177 -17.42 59.86 -0.41
N VAL A 178 -18.62 59.59 0.09
CA VAL A 178 -19.85 59.78 -0.68
C VAL A 178 -20.10 61.27 -0.72
N VAL A 179 -19.82 61.84 -1.90
CA VAL A 179 -20.26 63.14 -2.47
C VAL A 179 -19.91 64.39 -1.67
#